data_AF-A0A1E1WDY9-F1
#
_entry.id   AF-A0A1E1WDY9-F1
#
_cell.length_a   1.000
_cell.length_b   1.000
_cell.length_c   1.000
_cell.angle_alpha   90.00
_cell.angle_beta   90.00
_cell.angle_gamma   90.00
#
_symmetry.space_group_name_H-M   'P 1'
#
loop_
_entity.id
_entity.type
_entity.pdbx_description
1 polymer ?
#
loop_
_entity_poly.entity_id
_entity_poly.type
_entity_poly.pdbx_seq_one_letter_code
_entity_poly.pdbx_strand_id
1 'polypeptide(L)'
;DHHVDSIAAWALQDGRDAGIVTTTRVTHASPAAAYAHSAERDWESDTDVADACADTPAEHRQDDIAKQLVHSFPGNQFRVILGGGRREFLPNTTLDEDGTPGRRSDGRDLIAEWRTTQAAR
;
A
#
# COMPACT_ATOMS: atom_id res chain seq x y z
N ASP A 1 -16.29 0.00 12.13
CA ASP A 1 -15.73 0.66 10.95
C ASP A 1 -16.46 1.93 10.62
N HIS A 2 -15.73 3.04 10.62
CA HIS A 2 -16.20 4.37 10.23
C HIS A 2 -15.22 4.94 9.19
N HIS A 3 -15.26 4.38 7.98
CA HIS A 3 -14.47 4.86 6.84
C HIS A 3 -15.41 5.38 5.75
N VAL A 4 -14.89 6.30 4.93
CA VAL A 4 -15.58 6.80 3.74
C VAL A 4 -15.01 6.11 2.51
N ASP A 5 -15.88 5.60 1.65
CA ASP A 5 -15.46 4.93 0.42
C ASP A 5 -15.00 5.93 -0.64
N SER A 6 -14.00 5.53 -1.43
CA SER A 6 -13.56 6.28 -2.59
C SER A 6 -14.46 6.02 -3.79
N ILE A 7 -14.41 6.90 -4.80
CA ILE A 7 -15.08 6.64 -6.09
C ILE A 7 -14.53 5.39 -6.79
N ALA A 8 -13.27 5.01 -6.53
CA ALA A 8 -12.68 3.79 -7.08
C ALA A 8 -13.32 2.55 -6.45
N ALA A 9 -13.61 2.57 -5.15
CA ALA A 9 -14.38 1.54 -4.48
C ALA A 9 -15.79 1.39 -5.10
N TRP A 10 -16.49 2.50 -5.31
CA TRP A 10 -17.82 2.46 -5.95
C TRP A 10 -17.77 1.94 -7.38
N ALA A 11 -16.76 2.32 -8.17
CA ALA A 11 -16.61 1.83 -9.55
C ALA A 11 -16.40 0.31 -9.59
N LEU A 12 -15.55 -0.23 -8.71
CA LEU A 12 -15.30 -1.67 -8.61
C LEU A 12 -16.55 -2.44 -8.13
N GLN A 13 -17.31 -1.87 -7.20
CA GLN A 13 -18.59 -2.44 -6.75
C GLN A 13 -19.64 -2.48 -7.89
N ASP A 14 -19.59 -1.54 -8.83
CA ASP A 14 -20.40 -1.51 -10.05
C ASP A 14 -19.85 -2.43 -11.17
N GLY A 15 -18.80 -3.22 -10.89
CA GLY A 15 -18.18 -4.13 -11.86
C GLY A 15 -17.31 -3.45 -12.91
N ARG A 16 -16.88 -2.20 -12.68
CA ARG A 16 -15.94 -1.48 -13.54
C ARG A 16 -14.51 -1.71 -13.10
N ASP A 17 -13.57 -1.51 -14.03
CA ASP A 17 -12.16 -1.47 -13.69
C ASP A 17 -11.75 -0.13 -13.08
N ALA A 18 -10.76 -0.16 -12.19
CA ALA A 18 -10.17 1.02 -11.57
C ALA A 18 -8.64 0.90 -11.52
N GLY A 19 -7.95 2.03 -11.42
CA GLY A 19 -6.50 2.09 -11.29
C GLY A 19 -6.00 3.50 -11.00
N ILE A 20 -4.72 3.62 -10.65
CA ILE A 20 -4.06 4.88 -10.32
C ILE A 20 -2.80 5.07 -11.16
N VAL A 21 -2.56 6.32 -11.58
CA VAL A 21 -1.33 6.75 -12.23
C VAL A 21 -0.89 8.06 -11.58
N THR A 22 0.36 8.13 -11.15
CA THR A 22 0.92 9.32 -10.50
C THR A 22 2.41 9.46 -10.84
N THR A 23 2.95 10.68 -10.70
CA THR A 23 4.40 10.92 -10.71
C THR A 23 5.02 10.82 -9.32
N THR A 24 4.20 10.73 -8.27
CA THR A 24 4.64 10.55 -6.87
C THR A 24 4.88 9.07 -6.55
N ARG A 25 5.16 8.78 -5.27
CA ARG A 25 4.95 7.44 -4.74
C ARG A 25 3.47 7.07 -4.84
N VAL A 26 3.15 5.82 -5.18
CA VAL A 26 1.74 5.34 -5.23
C VAL A 26 1.10 5.26 -3.84
N THR A 27 1.92 5.33 -2.79
CA THR A 27 1.58 5.43 -1.36
C THR A 27 1.44 6.87 -0.86
N HIS A 28 1.78 7.87 -1.68
CA HIS A 28 1.60 9.28 -1.31
C HIS A 28 0.10 9.60 -1.07
N ALA A 29 -0.18 10.63 -0.27
CA ALA A 29 -1.54 10.99 0.13
C ALA A 29 -2.58 11.05 -1.01
N SER A 30 -2.23 11.68 -2.14
CA SER A 30 -3.18 11.84 -3.27
C SER A 30 -3.60 10.52 -3.92
N PRO A 31 -2.70 9.63 -4.37
CA PRO A 31 -3.10 8.30 -4.84
C PRO A 31 -3.66 7.41 -3.73
N ALA A 32 -3.13 7.51 -2.50
CA ALA A 32 -3.62 6.73 -1.36
C ALA A 32 -5.10 6.98 -1.05
N ALA A 33 -5.61 8.20 -1.24
CA ALA A 33 -7.02 8.53 -1.06
C ALA A 33 -7.98 7.70 -1.95
N ALA A 34 -7.48 7.07 -3.02
CA ALA A 34 -8.28 6.18 -3.84
C ALA A 34 -8.50 4.79 -3.21
N TYR A 35 -7.68 4.36 -2.24
CA TYR A 35 -7.71 2.98 -1.75
C TYR A 35 -7.42 2.76 -0.26
N ALA A 36 -6.77 3.69 0.42
CA ALA A 36 -6.35 3.52 1.80
C ALA A 36 -7.25 4.29 2.77
N HIS A 37 -7.41 3.72 3.95
CA HIS A 37 -7.92 4.40 5.14
C HIS A 37 -6.78 4.45 6.15
N SER A 38 -6.23 5.64 6.38
CA SER A 38 -5.17 5.82 7.34
C SER A 38 -5.37 7.07 8.20
N ALA A 39 -5.00 6.97 9.47
CA ALA A 39 -5.05 8.09 10.40
C ALA A 39 -3.95 9.15 10.14
N GLU A 40 -2.85 8.74 9.49
CA GLU A 40 -1.71 9.60 9.18
C GLU A 40 -1.21 9.29 7.77
N ARG A 41 -0.99 10.33 6.96
CA ARG A 41 -0.62 10.21 5.54
C ARG A 41 0.82 9.74 5.34
N ASP A 42 1.66 9.88 6.35
CA ASP A 42 3.08 9.50 6.29
C ASP A 42 3.31 8.03 6.65
N TRP A 43 2.25 7.28 7.00
CA TRP A 43 2.31 5.83 7.25
C TRP A 43 2.36 5.02 5.95
N GLU A 44 3.34 5.33 5.09
CA GLU A 44 3.50 4.75 3.77
C GLU A 44 3.96 3.28 3.82
N SER A 45 4.78 2.93 4.81
CA SER A 45 5.28 1.57 5.11
C SER A 45 5.08 1.18 6.58
N ASP A 46 5.29 -0.10 6.92
CA ASP A 46 5.16 -0.61 8.30
C ASP A 46 6.11 0.08 9.28
N THR A 47 7.29 0.47 8.82
CA THR A 47 8.29 1.18 9.64
C THR A 47 7.77 2.55 10.09
N ASP A 48 7.08 3.28 9.21
CA ASP A 48 6.52 4.59 9.56
C ASP A 48 5.43 4.46 10.66
N VAL A 49 4.62 3.40 10.60
CA VAL A 49 3.63 3.07 11.65
C VAL A 49 4.33 2.62 12.92
N ALA A 50 5.36 1.77 12.82
CA ALA A 50 6.10 1.24 13.95
C ALA A 50 6.80 2.34 14.75
N ASP A 51 7.39 3.32 14.07
CA ASP A 51 8.06 4.48 14.67
C ASP A 51 7.05 5.39 15.38
N ALA A 52 5.90 5.66 14.76
CA ALA A 52 4.85 6.50 15.34
C ALA A 52 4.11 5.82 16.52
N CYS A 53 4.00 4.49 16.49
CA CYS A 53 3.24 3.69 17.45
C CYS A 53 4.12 2.68 18.19
N ALA A 54 5.31 3.10 18.63
CA ALA A 54 6.32 2.24 19.26
C ALA A 54 5.77 1.44 20.46
N ASP A 55 4.92 2.07 21.28
CA ASP A 55 4.32 1.45 22.48
C ASP A 55 3.08 0.59 22.19
N THR A 56 2.64 0.54 20.92
CA THR A 56 1.48 -0.27 20.51
C THR A 56 1.97 -1.64 20.00
N PRO A 57 1.43 -2.77 20.50
CA PRO A 57 1.73 -4.09 19.96
C PRO A 57 1.46 -4.17 18.45
N ALA A 58 2.26 -4.92 17.71
CA ALA A 58 2.22 -4.94 16.24
C ALA A 58 0.84 -5.34 15.69
N GLU A 59 0.14 -6.26 16.37
CA GLU A 59 -1.21 -6.72 16.06
C GLU A 59 -2.31 -5.66 16.27
N HIS A 60 -2.01 -4.58 16.99
CA HIS A 60 -2.91 -3.47 17.25
C HIS A 60 -2.57 -2.22 16.41
N ARG A 61 -1.49 -2.28 15.63
CA ARG A 61 -1.13 -1.20 14.70
C ARG A 61 -2.00 -1.29 13.44
N GLN A 62 -2.35 -0.14 12.89
CA GLN A 62 -3.02 -0.06 11.59
C GLN A 62 -2.10 -0.57 10.48
N ASP A 63 -2.67 -1.26 9.49
CA ASP A 63 -1.96 -1.65 8.28
C ASP A 63 -1.46 -0.44 7.50
N ASP A 64 -0.17 -0.37 7.18
CA ASP A 64 0.42 0.72 6.39
C ASP A 64 -0.20 0.88 4.99
N ILE A 65 -0.04 2.06 4.38
CA ILE A 65 -0.67 2.38 3.09
C ILE A 65 -0.22 1.39 2.00
N ALA A 66 1.06 0.98 1.95
CA ALA A 66 1.52 0.00 0.97
C ALA A 66 0.85 -1.37 1.16
N LYS A 67 0.70 -1.84 2.40
CA LYS A 67 -0.02 -3.08 2.71
C LYS A 67 -1.49 -3.00 2.33
N GLN A 68 -2.16 -1.87 2.59
CA GLN A 68 -3.55 -1.67 2.17
C GLN A 68 -3.71 -1.70 0.64
N LEU A 69 -2.76 -1.14 -0.13
CA LEU A 69 -2.79 -1.22 -1.59
C LEU A 69 -2.80 -2.67 -2.11
N VAL A 70 -1.99 -3.53 -1.50
CA VAL A 70 -1.78 -4.90 -1.98
C VAL A 70 -2.84 -5.86 -1.48
N HIS A 71 -3.31 -5.69 -0.24
CA HIS A 71 -4.12 -6.69 0.45
C HIS A 71 -5.58 -6.27 0.70
N SER A 72 -5.88 -4.97 0.68
CA SER A 72 -7.20 -4.46 1.05
C SER A 72 -7.98 -3.94 -0.16
N PHE A 73 -9.31 -4.07 -0.11
CA PHE A 73 -10.20 -3.41 -1.07
C PHE A 73 -10.23 -1.89 -0.80
N PRO A 74 -10.24 -1.03 -1.83
CA PRO A 74 -10.29 -1.35 -3.26
C PRO A 74 -8.92 -1.57 -3.92
N GLY A 75 -7.81 -1.23 -3.26
CA GLY A 75 -6.47 -1.27 -3.85
C GLY A 75 -6.11 -2.61 -4.49
N ASN A 76 -6.50 -3.70 -3.82
CA ASN A 76 -6.17 -5.04 -4.28
C ASN A 76 -6.93 -5.49 -5.56
N GLN A 77 -7.91 -4.71 -6.00
CA GLN A 77 -8.67 -4.92 -7.23
C GLN A 77 -8.22 -4.00 -8.37
N PHE A 78 -7.29 -3.07 -8.14
CA PHE A 78 -6.84 -2.18 -9.19
C PHE A 78 -6.18 -2.96 -10.33
N ARG A 79 -6.58 -2.63 -11.58
CA ARG A 79 -5.99 -3.19 -12.80
C ARG A 79 -4.67 -2.53 -13.17
N VAL A 80 -4.51 -1.27 -12.78
CA VAL A 80 -3.34 -0.45 -13.11
C VAL A 80 -2.88 0.30 -11.87
N ILE A 81 -1.59 0.17 -11.54
CA ILE A 81 -0.91 0.95 -10.51
C ILE A 81 0.42 1.40 -11.12
N LEU A 82 0.54 2.69 -11.45
CA LEU A 82 1.76 3.26 -12.03
C LEU A 82 2.21 4.50 -11.26
N GLY A 83 3.50 4.51 -10.89
CA GLY A 83 4.15 5.61 -10.19
C GLY A 83 5.48 5.18 -9.58
N GLY A 84 5.99 5.96 -8.64
CA GLY A 84 7.18 5.62 -7.85
C GLY A 84 6.82 4.92 -6.53
N GLY A 85 7.77 4.92 -5.59
CA GLY A 85 7.56 4.45 -4.22
C GLY A 85 7.95 2.99 -3.95
N ARG A 86 8.71 2.36 -4.85
CA ARG A 86 9.19 0.99 -4.75
C ARG A 86 9.72 0.61 -3.36
N ARG A 87 10.49 1.50 -2.74
CA ARG A 87 11.09 1.28 -1.41
C ARG A 87 10.05 0.98 -0.31
N GLU A 88 8.82 1.47 -0.40
CA GLU A 88 7.78 1.24 0.62
C GLU A 88 7.23 -0.21 0.59
N PHE A 89 7.53 -0.96 -0.49
CA PHE A 89 7.05 -2.32 -0.73
C PHE A 89 8.11 -3.39 -0.51
N LEU A 90 9.38 -3.03 -0.34
CA LEU A 90 10.51 -3.96 -0.22
C LEU A 90 11.05 -3.99 1.21
N PRO A 91 11.56 -5.15 1.69
CA PRO A 91 12.30 -5.24 2.95
C PRO A 91 13.53 -4.33 2.93
N ASN A 92 13.90 -3.78 4.09
CA ASN A 92 15.13 -3.01 4.25
C ASN A 92 16.42 -3.83 4.04
N THR A 93 16.31 -5.16 3.93
CA THR A 93 17.39 -6.09 3.58
C THR A 93 17.53 -6.32 2.07
N THR A 94 16.61 -5.81 1.26
CA THR A 94 16.59 -6.00 -0.20
C THR A 94 16.93 -4.69 -0.91
N LEU A 95 17.87 -4.75 -1.85
CA LEU A 95 18.17 -3.65 -2.76
C LEU A 95 17.28 -3.74 -4.01
N ASP A 96 16.76 -2.61 -4.45
CA ASP A 96 16.09 -2.53 -5.73
C ASP A 96 17.07 -2.49 -6.92
N GLU A 97 16.53 -2.42 -8.14
CA GLU A 97 17.30 -2.40 -9.39
C GLU A 97 18.23 -1.18 -9.51
N ASP A 98 17.95 -0.11 -8.75
CA ASP A 98 18.76 1.12 -8.70
C ASP A 98 19.75 1.09 -7.52
N GLY A 99 19.83 -0.02 -6.77
CA GLY A 99 20.72 -0.21 -5.63
C GLY A 99 20.23 0.46 -4.34
N THR A 100 18.96 0.87 -4.27
CA THR A 100 18.36 1.51 -3.09
C THR A 100 17.71 0.46 -2.19
N PRO A 101 17.98 0.45 -0.87
CA PRO A 101 17.30 -0.47 0.04
C PRO A 101 15.82 -0.15 0.18
N GLY A 102 15.01 -1.19 0.41
CA GLY A 102 13.64 -1.04 0.86
C GLY A 102 13.53 -0.35 2.23
N ARG A 103 12.30 -0.02 2.62
CA ARG A 103 12.00 0.61 3.92
C ARG A 103 11.37 -0.35 4.91
N ARG A 104 10.73 -1.43 4.45
CA ARG A 104 9.94 -2.29 5.32
C ARG A 104 10.78 -2.99 6.38
N SER A 105 10.31 -2.98 7.62
CA SER A 105 10.96 -3.62 8.77
C SER A 105 10.39 -5.00 9.09
N ASP A 106 9.25 -5.34 8.51
CA ASP A 106 8.56 -6.61 8.68
C ASP A 106 9.09 -7.76 7.81
N GLY A 107 10.11 -7.50 6.99
CA GLY A 107 10.74 -8.51 6.14
C GLY A 107 9.91 -8.93 4.92
N ARG A 108 8.84 -8.20 4.58
CA ARG A 108 7.93 -8.58 3.49
C ARG A 108 8.26 -7.90 2.16
N ASP A 109 8.17 -8.66 1.08
CA ASP A 109 8.19 -8.16 -0.29
C ASP A 109 6.76 -8.12 -0.82
N LEU A 110 6.13 -6.95 -0.70
CA LEU A 110 4.75 -6.75 -1.13
C LEU A 110 4.59 -6.79 -2.66
N ILE A 111 5.65 -6.57 -3.44
CA ILE A 111 5.61 -6.69 -4.90
C ILE A 111 5.51 -8.17 -5.29
N ALA A 112 6.29 -9.02 -4.64
CA ALA A 112 6.21 -10.47 -4.83
C ALA A 112 4.83 -11.00 -4.40
N GLU A 113 4.34 -10.57 -3.24
CA GLU A 113 3.01 -10.95 -2.74
C GLU A 113 1.89 -10.52 -3.70
N TRP A 114 1.96 -9.30 -4.26
CA TRP A 114 1.01 -8.82 -5.27
C TRP A 114 0.99 -9.74 -6.50
N ARG A 115 2.16 -10.08 -7.04
CA ARG A 115 2.28 -10.95 -8.22
C ARG A 115 1.68 -12.33 -7.97
N THR A 116 1.93 -12.91 -6.80
CA THR A 116 1.34 -14.19 -6.41
C THR A 116 -0.18 -14.11 -6.34
N THR A 117 -0.73 -13.05 -5.73
CA THR A 117 -2.18 -12.84 -5.64
C THR A 117 -2.80 -12.66 -7.03
N GLN A 118 -2.20 -11.86 -7.92
CA GLN A 118 -2.75 -11.67 -9.27
C GLN A 118 -2.66 -12.93 -10.13
N ALA A 119 -1.61 -13.75 -9.98
CA ALA A 119 -1.50 -15.02 -10.71
C ALA A 119 -2.55 -16.06 -10.30
N ALA A 120 -3.14 -15.94 -9.11
CA ALA A 120 -4.17 -16.84 -8.60
C ALA A 120 -5.61 -16.43 -9.00
N ARG A 121 -5.78 -15.32 -9.71
CA ARG A 121 -7.09 -14.79 -10.17
C ARG A 121 -7.40 -15.24 -11.59
#